data_AF-A9I8U3-F1
#
_entry.id   AF-A9I8U3-F1
#
_cell.length_a   1.000
_cell.length_b   1.000
_cell.length_c   1.000
_cell.angle_alpha   90.00
_cell.angle_beta   90.00
_cell.angle_gamma   90.00
#
_symmetry.space_group_name_H-M   'P 1'
#
loop_
_entity.id
_entity.type
_entity.pdbx_description
1 polymer ?
#
loop_
_entity_poly.entity_id
_entity_poly.type
_entity_poly.pdbx_seq_one_letter_code
_entity_poly.pdbx_strand_id
1 'polypeptide(L)'
;MQINLAALPDDATRTADYGQLQRDRGVKALELDDEQVLGPIYDLFAGRIDRAFGEDLEWWADTFTDIGHANLAHVGLAAMTTWHFDRDRCGPGIDALKAELVKRARKLLAGMTADELEMHQ
;
A
#
# COMPACT_ATOMS: atom_id res chain seq x y z
N MET A 1 -9.06 46.16 -55.21
CA MET A 1 -10.21 45.42 -54.65
C MET A 1 -9.93 45.26 -53.15
N GLN A 2 -10.44 46.20 -52.35
CA GLN A 2 -10.27 46.24 -50.89
C GLN A 2 -11.57 45.71 -50.26
N ILE A 3 -11.48 44.75 -49.35
CA ILE A 3 -12.64 44.26 -48.60
C ILE A 3 -12.52 44.80 -47.18
N ASN A 4 -13.47 45.66 -46.82
CA ASN A 4 -13.62 46.25 -45.50
C ASN A 4 -13.95 45.16 -44.46
N LEU A 5 -13.14 45.07 -43.39
CA LEU A 5 -13.52 44.40 -42.15
C LEU A 5 -14.46 45.33 -41.37
N ALA A 6 -15.74 44.98 -41.32
CA ALA A 6 -16.68 45.58 -40.39
C ALA A 6 -17.52 44.48 -39.71
N ALA A 7 -17.27 44.34 -38.41
CA ALA A 7 -18.15 43.86 -37.35
C ALA A 7 -18.95 42.55 -37.60
N LEU A 8 -18.41 41.43 -37.09
CA LEU A 8 -19.24 40.34 -36.59
C LEU A 8 -19.22 40.39 -35.05
N PRO A 9 -20.38 40.38 -34.38
CA PRO A 9 -20.49 40.58 -32.94
C PRO A 9 -19.84 39.46 -32.13
N ASP A 10 -19.29 39.86 -30.99
CA ASP A 10 -18.76 39.02 -29.91
C ASP A 10 -19.77 37.90 -29.59
N ASP A 11 -19.43 36.65 -29.93
CA ASP A 11 -20.25 35.49 -29.61
C ASP A 11 -20.12 35.21 -28.10
N ALA A 12 -21.06 35.78 -27.34
CA ALA A 12 -21.18 35.68 -25.89
C ALA A 12 -21.51 34.28 -25.37
N THR A 13 -21.34 33.22 -26.17
CA THR A 13 -21.52 31.83 -25.76
C THR A 13 -20.22 31.03 -25.60
N ARG A 14 -19.04 31.63 -25.82
CA ARG A 14 -17.76 31.00 -25.44
C ARG A 14 -17.42 31.24 -23.96
N THR A 15 -18.32 30.84 -23.09
CA THR A 15 -17.99 30.40 -21.73
C THR A 15 -18.35 28.94 -21.65
N ALA A 16 -17.44 28.09 -22.15
CA ALA A 16 -17.37 26.74 -21.62
C ALA A 16 -17.06 26.93 -20.14
N ASP A 17 -18.11 26.78 -19.33
CA ASP A 17 -18.02 26.63 -17.90
C ASP A 17 -16.91 25.62 -17.65
N TYR A 18 -15.80 26.06 -17.05
CA TYR A 18 -14.80 25.16 -16.47
C TYR A 18 -15.42 24.56 -15.20
N GLY A 19 -16.63 24.02 -15.36
CA GLY A 19 -17.34 23.21 -14.42
C GLY A 19 -16.60 21.90 -14.32
N GLN A 20 -16.00 21.71 -13.15
CA GLN A 20 -15.53 20.42 -12.66
C GLN A 20 -14.37 19.87 -13.49
N LEU A 21 -13.17 20.39 -13.22
CA LEU A 21 -12.04 19.49 -13.03
C LEU A 21 -12.51 18.45 -12.01
N GLN A 22 -12.98 17.30 -12.50
CA GLN A 22 -13.17 16.09 -11.73
C GLN A 22 -11.81 15.79 -11.09
N ARG A 23 -11.60 16.33 -9.90
CA ARG A 23 -10.67 15.82 -8.90
C ARG A 23 -11.17 14.49 -8.32
N ASP A 24 -11.97 13.75 -9.09
CA ASP A 24 -12.56 12.45 -8.77
C ASP A 24 -11.73 11.29 -9.34
N ARG A 25 -10.44 11.51 -9.52
CA ARG A 25 -9.46 10.44 -9.38
C ARG A 25 -8.47 10.80 -8.28
N GLY A 26 -9.01 11.14 -7.11
CA GLY A 26 -8.46 10.48 -5.94
C GLY A 26 -8.51 9.00 -6.27
N VAL A 27 -7.35 8.44 -6.62
CA VAL A 27 -7.15 7.00 -6.58
C VAL A 27 -7.83 6.58 -5.30
N LYS A 28 -8.92 5.80 -5.41
CA LYS A 28 -9.39 5.04 -4.27
C LYS A 28 -8.12 4.34 -3.85
N ALA A 29 -7.47 4.86 -2.80
CA ALA A 29 -6.41 4.14 -2.11
C ALA A 29 -7.06 2.80 -1.91
N LEU A 30 -6.60 1.81 -2.67
CA LEU A 30 -7.25 0.52 -2.73
C LEU A 30 -7.31 0.14 -1.25
N GLU A 31 -8.50 0.05 -0.68
CA GLU A 31 -8.66 -0.30 0.72
C GLU A 31 -8.33 -1.79 0.79
N LEU A 32 -7.03 -2.08 0.66
CA LEU A 32 -6.49 -3.41 0.78
C LEU A 32 -6.80 -3.85 2.19
N ASP A 33 -7.47 -4.98 2.31
CA ASP A 33 -7.60 -5.62 3.60
C ASP A 33 -6.22 -6.12 4.08
N ASP A 34 -6.14 -6.49 5.36
CA ASP A 34 -4.88 -6.91 5.96
C ASP A 34 -4.30 -8.16 5.29
N GLU A 35 -5.14 -9.06 4.76
CA GLU A 35 -4.68 -10.27 4.08
C GLU A 35 -4.05 -9.92 2.73
N GLN A 36 -4.65 -9.00 1.99
CA GLN A 36 -4.11 -8.47 0.74
C GLN A 36 -2.79 -7.72 0.95
N VAL A 37 -2.65 -7.01 2.07
CA VAL A 37 -1.38 -6.37 2.45
C VAL A 37 -0.31 -7.41 2.82
N LEU A 38 -0.67 -8.45 3.56
CA LEU A 38 0.27 -9.46 4.04
C LEU A 38 0.74 -10.42 2.93
N GLY A 39 -0.09 -10.65 1.90
CA GLY A 39 0.22 -11.56 0.79
C GLY A 39 1.61 -11.35 0.16
N PRO A 40 1.90 -10.17 -0.42
CA PRO A 40 3.21 -9.88 -1.01
C PRO A 40 4.37 -10.00 -0.01
N ILE A 41 4.16 -9.63 1.25
CA ILE A 41 5.18 -9.76 2.31
C ILE A 41 5.48 -11.24 2.59
N TYR A 42 4.46 -12.10 2.58
CA TYR A 42 4.66 -13.54 2.72
C TYR A 42 5.35 -14.16 1.51
N ASP A 43 5.04 -13.69 0.30
CA ASP A 43 5.74 -14.12 -0.90
C ASP A 43 7.22 -13.70 -0.86
N LEU A 44 7.53 -12.51 -0.35
CA LEU A 44 8.89 -12.04 -0.10
C LEU A 44 9.61 -12.93 0.93
N PHE A 45 8.99 -13.20 2.08
CA PHE A 45 9.57 -14.07 3.12
C PHE A 45 9.75 -15.52 2.65
N ALA A 46 8.90 -15.97 1.72
CA ALA A 46 9.04 -17.27 1.08
C ALA A 46 10.08 -17.28 -0.06
N GLY A 47 10.69 -16.14 -0.40
CA GLY A 47 11.66 -16.00 -1.48
C GLY A 47 11.06 -16.14 -2.88
N ARG A 48 9.75 -15.90 -3.04
CA ARG A 48 9.04 -15.98 -4.33
C ARG A 48 9.15 -14.69 -5.14
N ILE A 49 9.32 -13.56 -4.45
CA ILE A 49 9.57 -12.24 -5.03
C ILE A 49 10.73 -11.58 -4.30
N ASP A 50 11.42 -10.65 -4.98
CA ASP A 50 12.59 -9.96 -4.41
C ASP A 50 12.22 -8.72 -3.59
N ARG A 51 11.02 -8.16 -3.81
CA ARG A 51 10.55 -6.92 -3.16
C ARG A 51 9.05 -6.96 -2.91
N ALA A 52 8.62 -6.37 -1.79
CA ALA A 52 7.21 -6.10 -1.46
C ALA A 52 7.03 -4.61 -1.14
N PHE A 53 6.08 -3.95 -1.81
CA PHE A 53 5.83 -2.50 -1.67
C PHE A 53 7.09 -1.64 -1.87
N GLY A 54 7.96 -2.02 -2.82
CA GLY A 54 9.20 -1.30 -3.14
C GLY A 54 10.42 -1.69 -2.30
N GLU A 55 10.21 -2.35 -1.15
CA GLU A 55 11.24 -2.68 -0.17
C GLU A 55 11.65 -4.16 -0.21
N ASP A 56 12.89 -4.47 0.18
CA ASP A 56 13.47 -5.81 0.15
C ASP A 56 13.33 -6.57 1.49
N LEU A 57 13.83 -7.81 1.51
CA LEU A 57 13.75 -8.68 2.68
C LEU A 57 14.45 -8.08 3.92
N GLU A 58 15.61 -7.42 3.74
CA GLU A 58 16.37 -6.84 4.84
C GLU A 58 15.55 -5.75 5.53
N TRP A 59 14.96 -4.84 4.74
CA TRP A 59 14.11 -3.78 5.25
C TRP A 59 12.88 -4.31 5.99
N TRP A 60 12.22 -5.35 5.46
CA TRP A 60 11.06 -5.94 6.11
C TRP A 60 11.43 -6.72 7.39
N ALA A 61 12.61 -7.33 7.43
CA ALA A 61 13.10 -8.08 8.59
C ALA A 61 13.32 -7.20 9.84
N ASP A 62 13.50 -5.88 9.68
CA ASP A 62 13.55 -4.96 10.83
C ASP A 62 12.28 -5.01 11.68
N THR A 63 11.13 -5.36 11.09
CA THR A 63 9.85 -5.45 11.80
C THR A 63 9.86 -6.47 12.95
N PHE A 64 10.72 -7.50 12.87
CA PHE A 64 10.87 -8.48 13.96
C PHE A 64 11.43 -7.83 15.24
N THR A 65 12.15 -6.73 15.13
CA THR A 65 12.69 -6.00 16.29
C THR A 65 11.64 -5.08 16.93
N ASP A 66 10.68 -4.59 16.14
CA ASP A 66 9.64 -3.65 16.58
C ASP A 66 8.57 -4.28 17.48
N ILE A 67 8.36 -5.59 17.40
CA ILE A 67 7.34 -6.30 18.21
C ILE A 67 7.79 -6.59 19.66
N GLY A 68 9.06 -6.34 19.98
CA GLY A 68 9.65 -6.60 21.29
C GLY A 68 10.01 -8.06 21.55
N HIS A 69 10.94 -8.29 22.49
CA HIS A 69 11.57 -9.60 22.71
C HIS A 69 10.59 -10.73 23.08
N ALA A 70 9.55 -10.43 23.87
CA ALA A 70 8.58 -11.46 24.28
C ALA A 70 7.77 -11.99 23.09
N ASN A 71 7.28 -11.10 22.22
CA ASN A 71 6.56 -11.50 21.02
C ASN A 71 7.47 -12.17 20.00
N LEU A 72 8.70 -11.68 19.85
CA LEU A 72 9.71 -12.32 19.00
C LEU A 72 10.01 -13.75 19.48
N ALA A 73 10.09 -14.00 20.79
CA ALA A 73 10.27 -15.33 21.34
C ALA A 73 9.07 -16.25 21.01
N HIS A 74 7.83 -15.74 21.03
CA HIS A 74 6.64 -16.49 20.63
C HIS A 74 6.64 -16.82 19.12
N VAL A 75 7.07 -15.89 18.25
CA VAL A 75 7.25 -16.14 16.81
C VAL A 75 8.33 -17.21 16.58
N GLY A 76 9.47 -17.09 17.28
CA GLY A 76 10.54 -18.09 17.21
C GLY A 76 10.08 -19.47 17.68
N LEU A 77 9.31 -19.54 18.78
CA LEU A 77 8.71 -20.78 19.25
C LEU A 77 7.77 -21.39 18.20
N ALA A 78 6.97 -20.57 17.53
CA ALA A 78 6.10 -21.03 16.44
C ALA A 78 6.89 -21.63 15.27
N ALA A 79 8.05 -21.05 14.92
CA ALA A 79 8.90 -21.54 13.84
C ALA A 79 9.67 -22.83 14.22
N MET A 80 10.05 -22.97 15.49
CA MET A 80 10.80 -24.14 15.98
C MET A 80 9.90 -25.34 16.30
N THR A 81 8.61 -25.12 16.52
CA THR A 81 7.70 -26.18 16.93
C THR A 81 6.76 -26.54 15.78
N THR A 82 6.78 -27.81 15.38
CA THR A 82 5.72 -28.37 14.53
C THR A 82 4.49 -28.79 15.36
N TRP A 83 4.45 -28.42 16.65
CA TRP A 83 3.66 -29.12 17.66
C TRP A 83 2.51 -28.28 18.23
N HIS A 84 1.34 -28.91 18.25
CA HIS A 84 0.03 -28.35 18.59
C HIS A 84 -0.13 -27.77 20.01
N PHE A 85 0.73 -28.13 20.96
CA PHE A 85 0.52 -27.83 22.39
C PHE A 85 0.81 -26.37 22.79
N ASP A 86 1.62 -25.65 22.01
CA ASP A 86 1.99 -24.26 22.29
C ASP A 86 1.36 -23.25 21.32
N ARG A 87 0.38 -23.67 20.51
CA ARG A 87 -0.28 -22.80 19.52
C ARG A 87 -0.87 -21.55 20.16
N ASP A 88 -1.51 -21.72 21.32
CA ASP A 88 -2.12 -20.62 22.08
C ASP A 88 -1.07 -19.65 22.65
N ARG A 89 0.15 -20.13 22.91
CA ARG A 89 1.27 -19.29 23.37
C ARG A 89 1.95 -18.54 22.22
N CYS A 90 1.89 -19.09 21.01
CA CYS A 90 2.46 -18.47 19.82
C CYS A 90 1.58 -17.35 19.25
N GLY A 91 0.25 -17.51 19.35
CA GLY A 91 -0.75 -16.60 18.79
C GLY A 91 -0.46 -15.11 19.01
N PRO A 92 -0.26 -14.65 20.26
CA PRO A 92 -0.01 -13.23 20.54
C PRO A 92 1.20 -12.65 19.80
N GLY A 93 2.29 -13.41 19.66
CA GLY A 93 3.49 -12.95 18.96
C GLY A 93 3.27 -12.88 17.45
N ILE A 94 2.55 -13.85 16.88
CA ILE A 94 2.20 -13.87 15.47
C ILE A 94 1.26 -12.72 15.12
N ASP A 95 0.27 -12.45 15.97
CA ASP A 95 -0.69 -11.35 15.76
C ASP A 95 0.01 -9.98 15.89
N ALA A 96 0.93 -9.84 16.85
CA ALA A 96 1.75 -8.63 16.98
C ALA A 96 2.62 -8.39 15.73
N LEU A 97 3.25 -9.44 15.19
CA LEU A 97 4.03 -9.34 13.95
C LEU A 97 3.16 -8.93 12.76
N LYS A 98 2.01 -9.58 12.58
CA LYS A 98 1.06 -9.21 11.51
C LYS A 98 0.64 -7.74 11.61
N ALA A 99 0.30 -7.28 12.82
CA ALA A 99 -0.13 -5.91 13.05
C ALA A 99 0.96 -4.89 12.69
N GLU A 100 2.22 -5.13 13.09
CA GLU A 100 3.33 -4.22 12.75
C GLU A 100 3.69 -4.26 11.26
N LEU A 101 3.63 -5.43 10.61
CA LEU A 101 3.81 -5.55 9.16
C LEU A 101 2.74 -4.74 8.40
N VAL A 102 1.47 -4.91 8.75
CA VAL A 102 0.36 -4.14 8.15
C VAL A 102 0.54 -2.65 8.38
N LYS A 103 0.86 -2.24 9.61
CA LYS A 103 1.09 -0.84 9.95
C LYS A 103 2.23 -0.23 9.13
N ARG A 104 3.32 -0.96 8.95
CA ARG A 104 4.49 -0.52 8.17
C ARG A 104 4.17 -0.45 6.67
N ALA A 105 3.46 -1.43 6.13
CA ALA A 105 2.98 -1.42 4.74
C ALA A 105 2.03 -0.27 4.45
N ARG A 106 1.05 -0.02 5.34
CA ARG A 106 0.11 1.10 5.20
C ARG A 106 0.81 2.46 5.20
N LYS A 107 1.92 2.62 5.94
CA LYS A 107 2.73 3.84 5.88
C LYS A 107 3.41 4.02 4.51
N LEU A 108 3.92 2.95 3.91
CA LEU A 108 4.48 2.99 2.56
C LEU A 108 3.40 3.34 1.54
N LEU A 109 2.27 2.64 1.58
CA LEU A 109 1.13 2.86 0.68
C LEU A 109 0.56 4.28 0.77
N ALA A 110 0.52 4.88 1.96
CA ALA A 110 0.10 6.26 2.14
C ALA A 110 1.07 7.29 1.52
N GLY A 111 2.32 6.91 1.30
CA GLY A 111 3.34 7.74 0.65
C GLY A 111 3.48 7.50 -0.85
N MET A 112 2.87 6.44 -1.40
CA MET A 112 2.95 6.08 -2.81
C MET A 112 2.01 6.92 -3.67
N THR A 113 2.47 7.27 -4.86
CA THR A 113 1.64 7.86 -5.92
C THR A 113 0.77 6.80 -6.59
N ALA A 114 -0.28 7.26 -7.29
CA ALA A 114 -1.18 6.43 -8.10
C ALA A 114 -0.46 5.44 -9.02
N ASP A 115 0.58 5.94 -9.70
CA ASP A 115 1.32 5.21 -10.74
C ASP A 115 2.24 4.13 -10.13
N GLU A 116 2.69 4.31 -8.89
CA GLU A 116 3.52 3.33 -8.18
C GLU A 116 2.68 2.15 -7.63
N LEU A 117 1.39 2.40 -7.33
CA LEU A 117 0.47 1.36 -6.86
C LEU A 117 0.11 0.35 -7.97
N GLU A 118 0.06 0.76 -9.24
CA GLU A 118 -0.25 -0.15 -10.37
C GLU A 118 0.93 -1.06 -10.74
N MET A 119 2.18 -0.65 -10.45
CA MET A 119 3.38 -1.46 -10.73
C MET A 119 3.66 -2.55 -9.69
N HIS A 120 3.03 -2.47 -8.51
CA HIS A 120 3.28 -3.35 -7.37
C HIS A 120 2.11 -4.28 -7.03
N GLN A 121 1.06 -4.30 -7.86
CA GLN A 121 0.01 -5.33 -7.87
C GLN A 121 0.40 -6.51 -8.75
#